data_AF-A0AA87AA32-F1
#
_entry.id   AF-A0AA87AA32-F1
#
_cell.length_a   1.000
_cell.length_b   1.000
_cell.length_c   1.000
_cell.angle_alpha   90.00
_cell.angle_beta   90.00
_cell.angle_gamma   90.00
#
_symmetry.space_group_name_H-M   'P 1'
#
loop_
_entity.id
_entity.type
_entity.pdbx_description
1 polymer ?
#
loop_
_entity_poly.entity_id
_entity_poly.type
_entity_poly.pdbx_seq_one_letter_code
_entity_poly.pdbx_strand_id
1 'polypeptide(L)'
;MLRKFLMNYFEKMPQYTRFFASEMVLAQNPSTDNKVLLNSYRDLGIIHLLSISGLHVSLYVLGITWLGTVIKRTEEEVTILCVTFLVIEILLSNFQAGFVRASLSYFWGVFFKRKKIMVSSGDKLGIVVLTHLLFNPLLFLSSGAILSYLLVFGLEISKDFKKIRQNFALNLLITPILLHNFYRINFLTVIYNFLIVPIFNFILLPLTFIVIFLFWCLPAIVMLSEPIFKGLADLTNFIADKQLGLVTFGQINWLQTIFLLVVTVFLIILPKHKIQKLKLRSIIVGAYVSIFCLIHFPLKGQISFIDVGQGDSILITTPLHRKTYLIDTGGKLNFGKKKSEPQLNRITIPFLYAQGIDHLDGVFFKSSGCRSYW
;
A
#
# COMPACT_ATOMS: atom_id res chain seq x y z
N MET A 1 -4.99 -2.30 -26.86
CA MET A 1 -3.75 -2.08 -27.65
C MET A 1 -2.81 -1.08 -26.97
N LEU A 2 -3.28 0.12 -26.57
CA LEU A 2 -2.45 1.16 -25.93
C LEU A 2 -1.67 0.67 -24.69
N ARG A 3 -2.35 -0.02 -23.75
CA ARG A 3 -1.70 -0.61 -22.57
C ARG A 3 -0.51 -1.51 -22.95
N LYS A 4 -0.70 -2.44 -23.88
CA LYS A 4 0.35 -3.36 -24.35
C LYS A 4 1.52 -2.62 -25.01
N PHE A 5 1.21 -1.56 -25.77
CA PHE A 5 2.24 -0.69 -26.33
C PHE A 5 3.06 -0.01 -25.23
N LEU A 6 2.42 0.56 -24.20
CA LEU A 6 3.11 1.17 -23.06
C LEU A 6 3.96 0.16 -22.28
N MET A 7 3.49 -1.08 -22.13
CA MET A 7 4.29 -2.16 -21.52
C MET A 7 5.59 -2.40 -22.29
N ASN A 8 5.50 -2.62 -23.60
CA ASN A 8 6.68 -2.82 -24.45
C ASN A 8 7.58 -1.57 -24.51
N TYR A 9 6.99 -0.38 -24.37
CA TYR A 9 7.71 0.88 -24.34
C TYR A 9 8.51 1.04 -23.05
N PHE A 10 7.90 0.79 -21.89
CA PHE A 10 8.56 0.84 -20.59
C PHE A 10 9.61 -0.26 -20.43
N GLU A 11 9.44 -1.43 -21.07
CA GLU A 11 10.43 -2.50 -21.06
C GLU A 11 11.81 -2.07 -21.57
N LYS A 12 11.87 -1.08 -22.46
CA LYS A 12 13.11 -0.51 -23.00
C LYS A 12 13.79 0.47 -22.05
N MET A 13 13.10 0.93 -21.02
CA MET A 13 13.66 1.86 -20.03
C MET A 13 14.59 1.14 -19.04
N PRO A 14 15.53 1.85 -18.42
CA PRO A 14 16.32 1.34 -17.30
C PRO A 14 15.47 0.81 -16.15
N GLN A 15 16.04 -0.03 -15.28
CA GLN A 15 15.30 -0.84 -14.31
C GLN A 15 14.40 -0.01 -13.37
N TYR A 16 14.96 1.02 -12.71
CA TYR A 16 14.23 1.81 -11.71
C TYR A 16 13.25 2.76 -12.37
N THR A 17 13.65 3.40 -13.47
CA THR A 17 12.77 4.21 -14.30
C THR A 17 11.55 3.40 -14.76
N ARG A 18 11.78 2.19 -15.29
CA ARG A 18 10.72 1.27 -15.71
C ARG A 18 9.81 0.87 -14.56
N PHE A 19 10.37 0.65 -13.37
CA PHE A 19 9.59 0.32 -12.18
C PHE A 19 8.60 1.43 -11.84
N PHE A 20 9.08 2.66 -11.65
CA PHE A 20 8.22 3.78 -11.27
C PHE A 20 7.23 4.13 -12.39
N ALA A 21 7.64 4.13 -13.65
CA ALA A 21 6.74 4.35 -14.78
C ALA A 21 5.61 3.30 -14.84
N SER A 22 5.94 2.01 -14.64
CA SER A 22 4.95 0.93 -14.67
C SER A 22 4.00 0.96 -13.48
N GLU A 23 4.50 1.21 -12.28
CA GLU A 23 3.66 1.32 -11.08
C GLU A 23 2.73 2.53 -11.15
N MET A 24 3.24 3.68 -11.58
CA MET A 24 2.50 4.94 -11.53
C MET A 24 1.50 5.15 -12.67
N VAL A 25 1.71 4.51 -13.83
CA VAL A 25 0.81 4.63 -14.99
C VAL A 25 -0.01 3.37 -15.22
N LEU A 26 0.61 2.20 -15.08
CA LEU A 26 -0.03 0.92 -15.41
C LEU A 26 -0.53 0.16 -14.18
N ALA A 27 -0.22 0.65 -12.97
CA ALA A 27 -0.50 0.00 -11.69
C ALA A 27 -0.02 -1.46 -11.66
N GLN A 28 1.17 -1.70 -12.21
CA GLN A 28 1.72 -3.04 -12.35
C GLN A 28 3.21 -3.10 -12.07
N ASN A 29 3.61 -4.22 -11.48
CA ASN A 29 4.99 -4.51 -11.14
C ASN A 29 5.61 -5.45 -12.19
N PRO A 30 6.52 -4.96 -13.05
CA PRO A 30 6.99 -5.70 -14.21
C PRO A 30 8.02 -6.80 -13.89
N SER A 31 8.68 -6.78 -12.72
CA SER A 31 9.73 -7.76 -12.39
C SER A 31 9.71 -8.24 -10.95
N THR A 32 10.20 -9.46 -10.73
CA THR A 32 10.49 -10.03 -9.41
C THR A 32 11.57 -9.27 -8.66
N ASP A 33 12.53 -8.68 -9.38
CA ASP A 33 13.66 -7.95 -8.80
C ASP A 33 13.21 -6.72 -8.01
N ASN A 34 12.08 -6.13 -8.39
CA ASN A 34 11.53 -4.95 -7.74
C ASN A 34 10.69 -5.28 -6.49
N LYS A 35 10.57 -6.56 -6.11
CA LYS A 35 9.80 -6.97 -4.92
C LYS A 35 10.44 -6.58 -3.62
N VAL A 36 11.77 -6.54 -3.58
CA VAL A 36 12.50 -6.00 -2.42
C VAL A 36 12.05 -4.57 -2.18
N LEU A 37 11.99 -3.75 -3.24
CA LEU A 37 11.51 -2.38 -3.15
C LEU A 37 10.05 -2.32 -2.64
N LEU A 38 9.13 -3.10 -3.22
CA LEU A 38 7.74 -3.13 -2.76
C LEU A 38 7.61 -3.52 -1.28
N ASN A 39 8.43 -4.46 -0.82
CA ASN A 39 8.49 -4.86 0.58
C ASN A 39 9.03 -3.70 1.44
N SER A 40 10.07 -2.99 1.02
CA SER A 40 10.57 -1.79 1.72
C SER A 40 9.49 -0.72 1.88
N TYR A 41 8.75 -0.41 0.81
CA TYR A 41 7.62 0.52 0.90
C TYR A 41 6.51 -0.01 1.81
N ARG A 42 6.24 -1.32 1.83
CA ARG A 42 5.28 -1.95 2.74
C ARG A 42 5.73 -1.84 4.20
N ASP A 43 6.99 -2.16 4.47
CA ASP A 43 7.57 -2.25 5.82
C ASP A 43 7.75 -0.87 6.46
N LEU A 44 7.91 0.18 5.64
CA LEU A 44 7.86 1.57 6.11
C LEU A 44 6.41 2.09 6.28
N GLY A 45 5.40 1.36 5.81
CA GLY A 45 3.98 1.77 5.83
C GLY A 45 3.62 2.80 4.76
N ILE A 46 4.45 2.94 3.73
CA ILE A 46 4.32 3.97 2.67
C ILE A 46 3.97 3.38 1.30
N ILE A 47 3.55 2.11 1.23
CA ILE A 47 3.15 1.44 -0.02
C ILE A 47 2.03 2.15 -0.78
N HIS A 48 1.21 2.92 -0.07
CA HIS A 48 0.15 3.74 -0.65
C HIS A 48 0.66 4.86 -1.57
N LEU A 49 1.96 5.16 -1.56
CA LEU A 49 2.59 6.08 -2.52
C LEU A 49 2.79 5.46 -3.90
N LEU A 50 3.08 4.16 -3.94
CA LEU A 50 3.25 3.41 -5.20
C LEU A 50 1.91 3.10 -5.86
N SER A 51 0.86 2.89 -5.07
CA SER A 51 -0.51 2.84 -5.57
C SER A 51 -0.94 4.24 -5.98
N ILE A 52 -1.42 4.42 -7.21
CA ILE A 52 -1.87 5.72 -7.71
C ILE A 52 -2.93 6.28 -6.75
N SER A 53 -2.56 7.35 -6.04
CA SER A 53 -3.34 7.91 -4.94
C SER A 53 -4.24 9.03 -5.43
N GLY A 54 -5.18 9.49 -4.58
CA GLY A 54 -6.00 10.68 -4.90
C GLY A 54 -5.16 11.93 -5.15
N LEU A 55 -3.95 11.99 -4.60
CA LEU A 55 -3.01 13.08 -4.83
C LEU A 55 -2.45 13.04 -6.27
N HIS A 56 -2.20 11.86 -6.83
CA HIS A 56 -1.75 11.74 -8.22
C HIS A 56 -2.80 12.29 -9.18
N VAL A 57 -4.07 11.88 -9.00
CA VAL A 57 -5.19 12.42 -9.78
C VAL A 57 -5.31 13.94 -9.61
N SER A 58 -5.13 14.45 -8.40
CA SER A 58 -5.16 15.89 -8.16
C SER A 58 -4.01 16.64 -8.87
N LEU A 59 -2.82 16.04 -8.94
CA LEU A 59 -1.68 16.60 -9.67
C LEU A 59 -1.91 16.56 -11.18
N TYR A 60 -2.54 15.50 -11.71
CA TYR A 60 -2.94 15.46 -13.13
C TYR A 60 -3.91 16.57 -13.48
N VAL A 61 -4.99 16.69 -12.69
CA VAL A 61 -5.98 17.75 -12.88
C VAL A 61 -5.33 19.12 -12.75
N LEU A 62 -4.45 19.33 -11.77
CA LEU A 62 -3.73 20.59 -11.58
C LEU A 62 -2.82 20.90 -12.76
N GLY A 63 -2.04 19.94 -13.24
CA GLY A 63 -1.13 20.12 -14.38
C GLY A 63 -1.87 20.42 -15.67
N ILE A 64 -2.95 19.67 -15.96
CA ILE A 64 -3.82 19.93 -17.12
C ILE A 64 -4.47 21.31 -17.02
N THR A 65 -4.98 21.67 -15.83
CA THR A 65 -5.60 22.98 -15.61
C THR A 65 -4.60 24.10 -15.79
N TRP A 66 -3.40 23.95 -15.24
CA TRP A 66 -2.32 24.92 -15.39
C TRP A 66 -1.92 25.11 -16.87
N LEU A 67 -1.70 24.02 -17.61
CA LEU A 67 -1.43 24.09 -19.06
C LEU A 67 -2.59 24.76 -19.82
N GLY A 68 -3.82 24.43 -19.48
CA GLY A 68 -5.02 25.04 -20.04
C GLY A 68 -5.04 26.56 -19.82
N THR A 69 -4.71 27.02 -18.61
CA THR A 69 -4.64 28.46 -18.30
C THR A 69 -3.52 29.17 -19.07
N VAL A 70 -2.36 28.54 -19.25
CA VAL A 70 -1.23 29.10 -20.02
C VAL A 70 -1.61 29.26 -21.51
N ILE A 71 -2.33 28.28 -22.06
CA ILE A 71 -2.79 28.27 -23.47
C ILE A 71 -4.11 29.07 -23.62
N LYS A 72 -4.61 29.71 -22.54
CA LYS A 72 -5.84 30.51 -22.51
C LYS A 72 -7.09 29.75 -22.96
N ARG A 73 -7.18 28.46 -22.62
CA ARG A 73 -8.36 27.63 -22.85
C ARG A 73 -9.46 27.91 -21.83
N THR A 74 -10.70 27.69 -22.24
CA THR A 74 -11.88 27.86 -21.38
C THR A 74 -11.93 26.78 -20.29
N GLU A 75 -12.58 27.08 -19.16
CA GLU A 75 -12.75 26.08 -18.09
C GLU A 75 -13.47 24.81 -18.58
N GLU A 76 -14.36 24.94 -19.57
CA GLU A 76 -15.09 23.82 -20.15
C GLU A 76 -14.20 22.89 -20.97
N GLU A 77 -13.37 23.45 -21.85
CA GLU A 77 -12.39 22.69 -22.63
C GLU A 77 -11.40 21.95 -21.72
N VAL A 78 -10.90 22.63 -20.68
CA VAL A 78 -9.97 22.05 -19.70
C VAL A 78 -10.63 20.92 -18.93
N THR A 79 -11.89 21.10 -18.52
CA THR A 79 -12.65 20.05 -17.82
C THR A 79 -12.84 18.82 -18.70
N ILE A 80 -13.20 19.00 -19.99
CA ILE A 80 -13.37 17.90 -20.93
C ILE A 80 -12.04 17.15 -21.10
N LEU A 81 -10.93 17.89 -21.20
CA LEU A 81 -9.60 17.29 -21.31
C LEU A 81 -9.23 16.49 -20.06
N CYS A 82 -9.46 17.03 -18.85
CA CYS A 82 -9.28 16.30 -17.59
C CYS A 82 -10.11 15.02 -17.55
N VAL A 83 -11.42 15.09 -17.87
CA VAL A 83 -12.30 13.92 -17.87
C VAL A 83 -11.81 12.87 -18.84
N THR A 84 -11.46 13.28 -20.07
CA THR A 84 -10.97 12.38 -21.11
C THR A 84 -9.66 11.71 -20.69
N PHE A 85 -8.72 12.47 -20.16
CA PHE A 85 -7.45 11.97 -19.67
C PHE A 85 -7.63 10.96 -18.53
N LEU A 86 -8.46 11.29 -17.53
CA LEU A 86 -8.70 10.39 -16.39
C LEU A 86 -9.42 9.10 -16.81
N VAL A 87 -10.32 9.14 -17.80
CA VAL A 87 -10.94 7.92 -18.34
C VAL A 87 -9.90 7.03 -19.03
N ILE A 88 -9.00 7.61 -19.83
CA ILE A 88 -7.89 6.85 -20.45
C ILE A 88 -7.01 6.22 -19.38
N GLU A 89 -6.63 6.97 -18.35
CA GLU A 89 -5.80 6.46 -17.25
C GLU A 89 -6.50 5.38 -16.41
N ILE A 90 -7.83 5.43 -16.23
CA ILE A 90 -8.58 4.32 -15.58
C ILE A 90 -8.38 3.01 -16.35
N LEU A 91 -8.42 3.07 -17.68
CA LEU A 91 -8.22 1.90 -18.54
C LEU A 91 -6.75 1.43 -18.51
N LEU A 92 -5.81 2.36 -18.44
CA LEU A 92 -4.37 2.05 -18.36
C LEU A 92 -3.96 1.48 -16.99
N SER A 93 -4.58 1.92 -15.90
CA SER A 93 -4.32 1.47 -14.53
C SER A 93 -5.04 0.17 -14.14
N ASN A 94 -5.61 -0.56 -15.10
CA ASN A 94 -6.37 -1.79 -14.87
C ASN A 94 -7.54 -1.62 -13.87
N PHE A 95 -8.22 -0.46 -13.89
CA PHE A 95 -9.29 -0.16 -12.94
C PHE A 95 -8.84 -0.25 -11.47
N GLN A 96 -7.59 0.12 -11.16
CA GLN A 96 -7.10 0.15 -9.78
C GLN A 96 -8.04 1.01 -8.91
N ALA A 97 -8.55 0.42 -7.83
CA ALA A 97 -9.67 0.99 -7.08
C ALA A 97 -9.40 2.41 -6.54
N GLY A 98 -8.16 2.69 -6.11
CA GLY A 98 -7.77 4.02 -5.62
C GLY A 98 -7.83 5.09 -6.71
N PHE A 99 -7.46 4.75 -7.94
CA PHE A 99 -7.52 5.64 -9.09
C PHE A 99 -8.96 5.89 -9.53
N VAL A 100 -9.75 4.82 -9.69
CA VAL A 100 -11.17 4.91 -10.06
C VAL A 100 -11.94 5.77 -9.06
N ARG A 101 -11.73 5.55 -7.74
CA ARG A 101 -12.33 6.38 -6.69
C ARG A 101 -11.97 7.86 -6.85
N ALA A 102 -10.69 8.17 -7.05
CA ALA A 102 -10.23 9.56 -7.15
C ALA A 102 -10.78 10.25 -8.41
N SER A 103 -10.80 9.56 -9.55
CA SER A 103 -11.40 10.06 -10.79
C SER A 103 -12.91 10.25 -10.67
N LEU A 104 -13.63 9.31 -10.05
CA LEU A 104 -15.06 9.48 -9.75
C LEU A 104 -15.31 10.66 -8.81
N SER A 105 -14.45 10.88 -7.82
CA SER A 105 -14.54 12.04 -6.92
C SER A 105 -14.39 13.35 -7.68
N TYR A 106 -13.49 13.39 -8.69
CA TYR A 106 -13.35 14.54 -9.59
C TYR A 106 -14.59 14.73 -10.48
N PHE A 107 -15.10 13.66 -11.12
CA PHE A 107 -16.26 13.72 -12.00
C PHE A 107 -17.51 14.24 -11.28
N TRP A 108 -17.82 13.67 -10.11
CA TRP A 108 -18.93 14.13 -9.28
C TRP A 108 -18.70 15.54 -8.74
N GLY A 109 -17.47 15.87 -8.37
CA GLY A 109 -17.10 17.23 -7.93
C GLY A 109 -17.40 18.29 -9.01
N VAL A 110 -16.98 18.02 -10.25
CA VAL A 110 -17.28 18.87 -11.41
C VAL A 110 -18.78 18.93 -11.68
N PHE A 111 -19.47 17.79 -11.67
CA PHE A 111 -20.90 17.71 -11.93
C PHE A 111 -21.71 18.57 -10.93
N PHE A 112 -21.47 18.42 -9.63
CA PHE A 112 -22.16 19.21 -8.60
C PHE A 112 -21.83 20.69 -8.68
N LYS A 113 -20.56 21.04 -8.98
CA LYS A 113 -20.15 22.45 -9.20
C LYS A 113 -20.93 23.07 -10.36
N ARG A 114 -21.03 22.38 -11.50
CA ARG A 114 -21.74 22.86 -12.70
C ARG A 114 -23.25 22.99 -12.47
N LYS A 115 -23.85 22.01 -11.80
CA LYS A 115 -25.28 22.02 -11.46
C LYS A 115 -25.62 22.91 -10.26
N LYS A 116 -24.63 23.52 -9.61
CA LYS A 116 -24.77 24.31 -8.36
C LYS A 116 -25.50 23.56 -7.25
N ILE A 117 -25.37 22.23 -7.21
CA ILE A 117 -25.98 21.38 -6.19
C ILE A 117 -25.05 21.36 -4.99
N MET A 118 -25.54 21.77 -3.83
CA MET A 118 -24.80 21.67 -2.57
C MET A 118 -24.97 20.27 -2.00
N VAL A 119 -23.87 19.51 -1.97
CA VAL A 119 -23.81 18.16 -1.41
C VAL A 119 -22.78 18.17 -0.30
N SER A 120 -23.09 17.56 0.85
CA SER A 120 -22.12 17.43 1.93
C SER A 120 -20.92 16.58 1.49
N SER A 121 -19.73 16.80 2.05
CA SER A 121 -18.56 16.00 1.68
C SER A 121 -18.73 14.51 1.97
N GLY A 122 -19.47 14.16 3.03
CA GLY A 122 -19.81 12.77 3.35
C GLY A 122 -20.69 12.14 2.28
N ASP A 123 -21.73 12.85 1.83
CA ASP A 123 -22.62 12.37 0.78
C ASP A 123 -21.89 12.25 -0.56
N LYS A 124 -20.95 13.16 -0.87
CA LYS A 124 -20.08 13.03 -2.07
C LYS A 124 -19.31 11.71 -2.04
N LEU A 125 -18.74 11.33 -0.89
CA LEU A 125 -18.06 10.04 -0.76
C LEU A 125 -19.01 8.86 -0.90
N GLY A 126 -20.20 8.95 -0.31
CA GLY A 126 -21.26 7.94 -0.46
C GLY A 126 -21.62 7.71 -1.93
N ILE A 127 -21.86 8.80 -2.67
CA ILE A 127 -22.16 8.75 -4.11
C ILE A 127 -21.01 8.10 -4.88
N VAL A 128 -19.76 8.47 -4.59
CA VAL A 128 -18.58 7.86 -5.24
C VAL A 128 -18.49 6.36 -4.95
N VAL A 129 -18.75 5.91 -3.72
CA VAL A 129 -18.78 4.48 -3.39
C VAL A 129 -19.87 3.77 -4.16
N LEU A 130 -21.11 4.29 -4.12
CA LEU A 130 -22.26 3.69 -4.79
C LEU A 130 -22.00 3.58 -6.31
N THR A 131 -21.49 4.64 -6.92
CA THR A 131 -21.16 4.64 -8.35
C THR A 131 -20.09 3.60 -8.67
N HIS A 132 -19.08 3.44 -7.83
CA HIS A 132 -18.02 2.45 -8.04
C HIS A 132 -18.53 1.01 -7.86
N LEU A 133 -19.41 0.77 -6.88
CA LEU A 133 -20.03 -0.54 -6.65
C LEU A 133 -20.91 -1.01 -7.80
N LEU A 134 -21.55 -0.08 -8.53
CA LEU A 134 -22.31 -0.42 -9.74
C LEU A 134 -21.43 -1.05 -10.83
N PHE A 135 -20.16 -0.64 -10.94
CA PHE A 135 -19.22 -1.19 -11.91
C PHE A 135 -18.41 -2.37 -11.36
N ASN A 136 -18.15 -2.38 -10.06
CA ASN A 136 -17.38 -3.43 -9.40
C ASN A 136 -18.04 -3.83 -8.05
N PRO A 137 -18.95 -4.81 -8.05
CA PRO A 137 -19.62 -5.24 -6.82
C PRO A 137 -18.66 -5.89 -5.80
N LEU A 138 -17.49 -6.36 -6.26
CA LEU A 138 -16.45 -6.98 -5.44
C LEU A 138 -15.41 -5.98 -4.90
N LEU A 139 -15.68 -4.66 -5.03
CA LEU A 139 -14.75 -3.59 -4.69
C LEU A 139 -14.04 -3.78 -3.34
N PHE A 140 -14.82 -4.08 -2.29
CA PHE A 140 -14.32 -4.19 -0.92
C PHE A 140 -13.68 -5.55 -0.58
N LEU A 141 -13.58 -6.47 -1.54
CA LEU A 141 -12.70 -7.64 -1.38
C LEU A 141 -11.22 -7.26 -1.55
N SER A 142 -10.93 -6.10 -2.15
CA SER A 142 -9.57 -5.60 -2.28
C SER A 142 -9.18 -4.71 -1.09
N SER A 143 -8.07 -5.05 -0.43
CA SER A 143 -7.53 -4.26 0.69
C SER A 143 -7.17 -2.83 0.26
N GLY A 144 -6.69 -2.67 -0.99
CA GLY A 144 -6.41 -1.36 -1.58
C GLY A 144 -7.64 -0.46 -1.69
N ALA A 145 -8.80 -1.00 -2.07
CA ALA A 145 -10.04 -0.21 -2.08
C ALA A 145 -10.43 0.22 -0.67
N ILE A 146 -10.47 -0.74 0.28
CA ILE A 146 -10.82 -0.45 1.68
C ILE A 146 -9.95 0.68 2.23
N LEU A 147 -8.62 0.56 2.10
CA LEU A 147 -7.67 1.56 2.56
C LEU A 147 -7.88 2.92 1.86
N SER A 148 -8.14 2.92 0.55
CA SER A 148 -8.35 4.16 -0.22
C SER A 148 -9.58 4.94 0.23
N TYR A 149 -10.71 4.26 0.42
CA TYR A 149 -11.94 4.89 0.89
C TYR A 149 -11.86 5.29 2.36
N LEU A 150 -11.26 4.43 3.20
CA LEU A 150 -11.10 4.69 4.63
C LEU A 150 -10.22 5.91 4.90
N LEU A 151 -9.15 6.11 4.13
CA LEU A 151 -8.30 7.30 4.24
C LEU A 151 -9.06 8.59 3.89
N VAL A 152 -9.89 8.59 2.84
CA VAL A 152 -10.65 9.79 2.46
C VAL A 152 -11.79 10.06 3.45
N PHE A 153 -12.44 9.02 3.94
CA PHE A 153 -13.40 9.15 5.05
C PHE A 153 -12.71 9.74 6.29
N GLY A 154 -11.54 9.20 6.65
CA GLY A 154 -10.69 9.69 7.73
C GLY A 154 -10.34 11.17 7.57
N LEU A 155 -9.96 11.60 6.36
CA LEU A 155 -9.62 12.99 6.05
C LEU A 155 -10.80 13.92 6.30
N GLU A 156 -12.01 13.52 5.90
CA GLU A 156 -13.22 14.32 6.09
C GLU A 156 -13.60 14.47 7.57
N ILE A 157 -13.60 13.37 8.34
CA ILE A 157 -13.94 13.41 9.78
C ILE A 157 -12.88 14.09 10.64
N SER A 158 -11.67 14.29 10.11
CA SER A 158 -10.53 14.91 10.81
C SER A 158 -10.10 16.25 10.20
N LYS A 159 -10.93 16.86 9.35
CA LYS A 159 -10.60 18.09 8.62
C LYS A 159 -10.19 19.27 9.51
N ASP A 160 -10.75 19.35 10.71
CA ASP A 160 -10.47 20.42 11.67
C ASP A 160 -9.20 20.16 12.50
N PHE A 161 -8.51 19.03 12.31
CA PHE A 161 -7.30 18.70 13.05
C PHE A 161 -6.08 19.39 12.43
N LYS A 162 -5.13 19.81 13.29
CA LYS A 162 -3.79 20.20 12.83
C LYS A 162 -3.15 19.05 12.05
N LYS A 163 -2.39 19.34 10.99
CA LYS A 163 -1.77 18.35 10.08
C LYS A 163 -1.11 17.17 10.78
N ILE A 164 -0.34 17.42 11.85
CA ILE A 164 0.33 16.35 12.61
C ILE A 164 -0.69 15.41 13.26
N ARG A 165 -1.67 15.98 13.97
CA ARG A 165 -2.74 15.21 14.63
C ARG A 165 -3.61 14.47 13.63
N GLN A 166 -3.88 15.08 12.48
CA GLN A 166 -4.59 14.44 11.37
C GLN A 166 -3.83 13.19 10.88
N ASN A 167 -2.52 13.30 10.64
CA ASN A 167 -1.70 12.15 10.26
C ASN A 167 -1.74 11.02 11.29
N PHE A 168 -1.61 11.32 12.59
CA PHE A 168 -1.75 10.30 13.63
C PHE A 168 -3.13 9.63 13.62
N ALA A 169 -4.20 10.42 13.46
CA ALA A 169 -5.56 9.89 13.39
C ALA A 169 -5.77 8.98 12.17
N LEU A 170 -5.26 9.37 11.00
CA LEU A 170 -5.33 8.57 9.77
C LEU A 170 -4.53 7.27 9.89
N ASN A 171 -3.32 7.33 10.44
CA ASN A 171 -2.50 6.13 10.66
C ASN A 171 -3.22 5.16 11.60
N LEU A 172 -3.74 5.65 12.74
CA LEU A 172 -4.50 4.82 13.67
C LEU A 172 -5.76 4.21 13.04
N LEU A 173 -6.42 4.95 12.13
CA LEU A 173 -7.62 4.50 11.43
C LEU A 173 -7.32 3.34 10.46
N ILE A 174 -6.20 3.38 9.74
CA ILE A 174 -5.84 2.32 8.78
C ILE A 174 -5.18 1.11 9.46
N THR A 175 -4.57 1.27 10.64
CA THR A 175 -3.84 0.21 11.36
C THR A 175 -4.61 -1.12 11.47
N PRO A 176 -5.90 -1.18 11.86
CA PRO A 176 -6.62 -2.45 11.95
C PRO A 176 -6.70 -3.19 10.60
N ILE A 177 -6.90 -2.46 9.50
CA ILE A 177 -6.94 -3.05 8.16
C ILE A 177 -5.54 -3.53 7.74
N LEU A 178 -4.49 -2.80 8.12
CA LEU A 178 -3.12 -3.22 7.87
C LEU A 178 -2.76 -4.50 8.64
N LEU A 179 -3.13 -4.58 9.92
CA LEU A 179 -2.90 -5.76 10.75
C LEU A 179 -3.67 -6.99 10.26
N HIS A 180 -4.91 -6.80 9.80
CA HIS A 180 -5.71 -7.89 9.26
C HIS A 180 -5.10 -8.51 7.99
N ASN A 181 -4.50 -7.68 7.12
CA ASN A 181 -4.05 -8.12 5.79
C ASN A 181 -2.54 -8.35 5.66
N PHE A 182 -1.73 -7.60 6.42
CA PHE A 182 -0.27 -7.54 6.27
C PHE A 182 0.49 -7.90 7.54
N TYR A 183 -0.19 -8.02 8.69
CA TYR A 183 0.32 -8.55 9.97
C TYR A 183 1.47 -7.76 10.63
N ARG A 184 2.03 -6.77 9.93
CA ARG A 184 3.15 -5.94 10.37
C ARG A 184 2.75 -4.47 10.29
N ILE A 185 3.25 -3.69 11.24
CA ILE A 185 3.04 -2.24 11.29
C ILE A 185 4.35 -1.55 11.62
N ASN A 186 4.48 -0.31 11.18
CA ASN A 186 5.63 0.52 11.54
C ASN A 186 5.17 1.74 12.33
N PHE A 187 5.63 1.85 13.58
CA PHE A 187 5.25 2.98 14.44
C PHE A 187 5.89 4.30 13.99
N LEU A 188 6.93 4.24 13.16
CA LEU A 188 7.61 5.41 12.57
C LEU A 188 7.05 5.79 11.19
N THR A 189 5.96 5.17 10.71
CA THR A 189 5.32 5.52 9.42
C THR A 189 5.01 7.01 9.28
N VAL A 190 4.64 7.71 10.36
CA VAL A 190 4.44 9.18 10.32
C VAL A 190 5.73 9.92 9.95
N ILE A 191 6.87 9.49 10.50
CA ILE A 191 8.19 10.08 10.22
C ILE A 191 8.60 9.76 8.78
N TYR A 192 8.43 8.51 8.34
CA TYR A 192 8.75 8.12 6.97
C TYR A 192 7.86 8.81 5.95
N ASN A 193 6.59 9.04 6.26
CA ASN A 193 5.71 9.84 5.42
C ASN A 193 6.23 11.28 5.29
N PHE A 194 6.68 11.89 6.39
CA PHE A 194 7.23 13.24 6.34
C PHE A 194 8.51 13.32 5.49
N LEU A 195 9.34 12.28 5.51
CA LEU A 195 10.60 12.24 4.77
C LEU A 195 10.40 11.90 3.28
N ILE A 196 9.64 10.85 2.98
CA ILE A 196 9.57 10.24 1.64
C ILE A 196 8.46 10.87 0.78
N VAL A 197 7.31 11.22 1.34
CA VAL A 197 6.16 11.74 0.57
C VAL A 197 6.49 13.02 -0.21
N PRO A 198 7.19 14.03 0.36
CA PRO A 198 7.54 15.23 -0.40
C PRO A 198 8.47 14.92 -1.58
N ILE A 199 9.47 14.06 -1.35
CA ILE A 199 10.41 13.66 -2.40
C ILE A 199 9.67 12.91 -3.51
N PHE A 200 8.79 11.98 -3.13
CA PHE A 200 7.98 11.23 -4.07
C PHE A 200 7.08 12.13 -4.92
N ASN A 201 6.32 13.03 -4.28
CA ASN A 201 5.31 13.84 -4.97
C ASN A 201 5.89 15.00 -5.79
N PHE A 202 6.96 15.64 -5.32
CA PHE A 202 7.51 16.84 -5.96
C PHE A 202 8.70 16.56 -6.86
N ILE A 203 9.41 15.45 -6.68
CA ILE A 203 10.58 15.09 -7.50
C ILE A 203 10.25 13.87 -8.36
N LEU A 204 9.94 12.74 -7.74
CA LEU A 204 9.85 11.47 -8.45
C LEU A 204 8.66 11.43 -9.41
N LEU A 205 7.49 11.87 -8.96
CA LEU A 205 6.27 11.85 -9.76
C LEU A 205 6.38 12.74 -11.01
N PRO A 206 6.73 14.04 -10.92
CA PRO A 206 6.92 14.88 -12.10
C PRO A 206 8.02 14.35 -13.03
N LEU A 207 9.15 13.88 -12.47
CA LEU A 207 10.25 13.31 -13.25
C LEU A 207 9.80 12.08 -14.04
N THR A 208 8.97 11.21 -13.44
CA THR A 208 8.44 10.02 -14.12
C THR A 208 7.62 10.41 -15.35
N PHE A 209 6.75 11.42 -15.28
CA PHE A 209 6.00 11.88 -16.44
C PHE A 209 6.92 12.49 -17.51
N ILE A 210 7.82 13.38 -17.11
CA ILE A 210 8.79 13.99 -18.02
C ILE A 210 9.56 12.90 -18.78
N VAL A 211 10.04 11.88 -18.06
CA VAL A 211 10.78 10.77 -18.64
C VAL A 211 9.93 9.94 -19.60
N ILE A 212 8.68 9.63 -19.24
CA ILE A 212 7.77 8.88 -20.12
C ILE A 212 7.54 9.63 -21.44
N PHE A 213 7.36 10.95 -21.41
CA PHE A 213 7.18 11.74 -22.63
C PHE A 213 8.48 11.90 -23.43
N LEU A 214 9.60 12.15 -22.75
CA LEU A 214 10.88 12.42 -23.42
C LEU A 214 11.59 11.17 -23.94
N PHE A 215 11.34 9.98 -23.38
CA PHE A 215 12.04 8.76 -23.80
C PHE A 215 11.81 8.41 -25.27
N TRP A 216 10.70 8.86 -25.86
CA TRP A 216 10.39 8.64 -27.28
C TRP A 216 11.34 9.43 -28.19
N CYS A 217 11.70 10.64 -27.79
CA CYS A 217 12.51 11.55 -28.60
C CYS A 217 13.99 11.53 -28.21
N LEU A 218 14.30 11.37 -26.91
CA LEU A 218 15.62 11.59 -26.33
C LEU A 218 15.96 10.49 -25.29
N PRO A 219 16.07 9.21 -25.70
CA PRO A 219 16.32 8.10 -24.77
C PRO A 219 17.65 8.24 -24.00
N ALA A 220 18.68 8.86 -24.61
CA ALA A 220 19.96 9.10 -23.96
C ALA A 220 19.85 10.06 -22.76
N ILE A 221 18.97 11.08 -22.83
CA ILE A 221 18.75 12.03 -21.72
C ILE A 221 18.01 11.34 -20.58
N VAL A 222 17.09 10.44 -20.91
CA VAL A 222 16.37 9.65 -19.90
C VAL A 222 17.29 8.73 -19.10
N MET A 223 18.37 8.23 -19.69
CA MET A 223 19.37 7.46 -18.94
C MET A 223 20.02 8.26 -17.80
N LEU A 224 20.07 9.60 -17.91
CA LEU A 224 20.56 10.47 -16.84
C LEU A 224 19.60 10.57 -15.65
N SER A 225 18.33 10.16 -15.81
CA SER A 225 17.34 10.15 -14.71
C SER A 225 17.43 8.89 -13.85
N GLU A 226 18.01 7.80 -14.37
CA GLU A 226 18.10 6.51 -13.67
C GLU A 226 18.83 6.62 -12.31
N PRO A 227 19.96 7.34 -12.16
CA PRO A 227 20.61 7.53 -10.86
C PRO A 227 19.71 8.20 -9.83
N ILE A 228 18.77 9.06 -10.24
CA ILE A 228 17.83 9.73 -9.33
C ILE A 228 16.81 8.72 -8.81
N PHE A 229 16.21 7.93 -9.70
CA PHE A 229 15.28 6.87 -9.32
C PHE A 229 15.95 5.80 -8.45
N LYS A 230 17.17 5.40 -8.83
CA LYS A 230 18.00 4.46 -8.06
C LYS A 230 18.35 5.02 -6.70
N GLY A 231 18.80 6.28 -6.60
CA GLY A 231 19.17 6.90 -5.33
C GLY A 231 18.01 6.92 -4.33
N LEU A 232 16.78 7.17 -4.80
CA LEU A 232 15.58 7.09 -3.96
C LEU A 232 15.19 5.67 -3.58
N ALA A 233 15.33 4.73 -4.51
CA ALA A 233 15.12 3.31 -4.24
C ALA A 233 16.10 2.79 -3.18
N ASP A 234 17.39 3.08 -3.36
CA ASP A 234 18.47 2.70 -2.44
C ASP A 234 18.30 3.39 -1.08
N LEU A 235 17.91 4.66 -1.04
CA LEU A 235 17.57 5.35 0.22
C LEU A 235 16.41 4.67 0.94
N THR A 236 15.34 4.31 0.21
CA THR A 236 14.17 3.66 0.80
C THR A 236 14.52 2.28 1.35
N ASN A 237 15.30 1.50 0.60
CA ASN A 237 15.80 0.19 1.04
C ASN A 237 16.72 0.34 2.25
N PHE A 238 17.67 1.28 2.23
CA PHE A 238 18.57 1.53 3.36
C PHE A 238 17.84 1.88 4.65
N ILE A 239 16.73 2.64 4.56
CA ILE A 239 15.90 2.96 5.73
C ILE A 239 15.11 1.73 6.19
N ALA A 240 14.54 0.97 5.25
CA ALA A 240 13.75 -0.23 5.54
C ALA A 240 14.59 -1.37 6.14
N ASP A 241 15.82 -1.56 5.67
CA ASP A 241 16.75 -2.61 6.13
C ASP A 241 17.12 -2.46 7.61
N LYS A 242 17.07 -1.23 8.14
CA LYS A 242 17.28 -0.99 9.57
C LYS A 242 16.13 -1.49 10.45
N GLN A 243 14.99 -1.81 9.85
CA GLN A 243 13.77 -2.31 10.50
C GLN A 243 13.32 -1.45 11.70
N LEU A 244 13.68 -0.16 11.69
CA LEU A 244 13.38 0.74 12.81
C LEU A 244 11.88 0.94 12.95
N GLY A 245 11.36 0.64 14.14
CA GLY A 245 9.94 0.77 14.46
C GLY A 245 9.02 -0.23 13.76
N LEU A 246 9.57 -1.15 12.96
CA LEU A 246 8.81 -2.24 12.36
C LEU A 246 8.51 -3.29 13.44
N VAL A 247 7.24 -3.62 13.59
CA VAL A 247 6.76 -4.62 14.55
C VAL A 247 5.89 -5.63 13.84
N THR A 248 6.24 -6.90 14.00
CA THR A 248 5.39 -8.01 13.61
C THR A 248 4.36 -8.22 14.70
N PHE A 249 3.14 -7.75 14.44
CA PHE A 249 2.06 -7.75 15.42
C PHE A 249 1.24 -9.05 15.37
N GLY A 250 1.14 -9.66 14.19
CA GLY A 250 0.29 -10.82 13.96
C GLY A 250 -1.06 -10.49 13.32
N GLN A 251 -1.76 -11.54 12.93
CA GLN A 251 -3.08 -11.45 12.31
C GLN A 251 -4.14 -11.18 13.37
N ILE A 252 -4.94 -10.14 13.10
CA ILE A 252 -6.16 -9.88 13.85
C ILE A 252 -7.38 -10.38 13.09
N ASN A 253 -8.37 -10.91 13.80
CA ASN A 253 -9.61 -11.38 13.18
C ASN A 253 -10.54 -10.21 12.79
N TRP A 254 -11.53 -10.48 11.94
CA TRP A 254 -12.46 -9.44 11.48
C TRP A 254 -13.24 -8.75 12.61
N LEU A 255 -13.59 -9.47 13.67
CA LEU A 255 -14.30 -8.89 14.81
C LEU A 255 -13.42 -7.89 15.58
N GLN A 256 -12.17 -8.23 15.82
CA GLN A 256 -11.15 -7.35 16.40
C GLN A 256 -10.91 -6.14 15.48
N THR A 257 -10.81 -6.35 14.17
CA THR A 257 -10.67 -5.27 13.18
C THR A 257 -11.83 -4.29 13.26
N ILE A 258 -13.09 -4.78 13.22
CA ILE A 258 -14.30 -3.95 13.29
C ILE A 258 -14.34 -3.20 14.63
N PHE A 259 -14.08 -3.89 15.73
CA PHE A 259 -14.04 -3.27 17.06
C PHE A 259 -13.04 -2.11 17.12
N LEU A 260 -11.79 -2.36 16.69
CA LEU A 260 -10.74 -1.33 16.69
C LEU A 260 -11.07 -0.17 15.76
N LEU A 261 -11.65 -0.42 14.59
CA LEU A 261 -12.10 0.62 13.66
C LEU A 261 -13.18 1.50 14.29
N VAL A 262 -14.22 0.89 14.87
CA VAL A 262 -15.34 1.61 15.49
C VAL A 262 -14.84 2.49 16.63
N VAL A 263 -14.02 1.94 17.54
CA VAL A 263 -13.44 2.71 18.65
C VAL A 263 -12.57 3.87 18.13
N THR A 264 -11.79 3.65 17.07
CA THR A 264 -10.96 4.69 16.44
C THR A 264 -11.82 5.81 15.84
N VAL A 265 -12.87 5.47 15.10
CA VAL A 265 -13.79 6.44 14.50
C VAL A 265 -14.47 7.27 15.59
N PHE A 266 -14.99 6.65 16.65
CA PHE A 266 -15.57 7.37 17.78
C PHE A 266 -14.56 8.31 18.44
N LEU A 267 -13.31 7.87 18.63
CA LEU A 267 -12.24 8.67 19.21
C LEU A 267 -11.91 9.92 18.37
N ILE A 268 -12.02 9.84 17.03
CA ILE A 268 -11.80 10.96 16.11
C ILE A 268 -12.98 11.94 16.16
N ILE A 269 -14.21 11.43 16.05
CA ILE A 269 -15.43 12.25 15.92
C ILE A 269 -15.77 12.99 17.22
N LEU A 270 -15.59 12.36 18.38
CA LEU A 270 -15.93 12.98 19.67
C LEU A 270 -15.14 14.28 19.84
N PRO A 271 -15.76 15.48 19.91
CA PRO A 271 -14.98 16.71 19.87
C PRO A 271 -14.61 17.22 21.27
N LYS A 272 -15.46 17.05 22.31
CA LYS A 272 -15.40 17.91 23.50
C LYS A 272 -15.35 17.24 24.90
N HIS A 273 -15.51 15.93 25.03
CA HIS A 273 -15.50 15.26 26.34
C HIS A 273 -14.13 14.66 26.68
N LYS A 274 -13.30 15.39 27.45
CA LYS A 274 -11.94 14.94 27.85
C LYS A 274 -11.95 13.56 28.52
N ILE A 275 -12.90 13.31 29.43
CA ILE A 275 -13.01 12.04 30.17
C ILE A 275 -13.35 10.87 29.22
N GLN A 276 -14.33 11.05 28.33
CA GLN A 276 -14.71 10.02 27.35
C GLN A 276 -13.56 9.72 26.38
N LYS A 277 -12.82 10.75 25.95
CA LYS A 277 -11.61 10.56 25.13
C LYS A 277 -10.53 9.77 25.84
N LEU A 278 -10.29 10.06 27.13
CA LEU A 278 -9.31 9.31 27.90
C LEU A 278 -9.75 7.84 28.04
N LYS A 279 -11.03 7.58 28.34
CA LYS A 279 -11.59 6.22 28.38
C LYS A 279 -11.40 5.48 27.05
N LEU A 280 -11.76 6.10 25.92
CA LEU A 280 -11.58 5.48 24.60
C LEU A 280 -10.10 5.25 24.25
N ARG A 281 -9.19 6.16 24.66
CA ARG A 281 -7.74 5.95 24.52
C ARG A 281 -7.27 4.76 25.35
N SER A 282 -7.72 4.63 26.59
CA SER A 282 -7.40 3.48 27.43
C SER A 282 -7.97 2.18 26.84
N ILE A 283 -9.19 2.20 26.32
CA ILE A 283 -9.83 1.05 25.67
C ILE A 283 -9.04 0.63 24.43
N ILE A 284 -8.71 1.56 23.53
CA ILE A 284 -8.01 1.20 22.28
C ILE A 284 -6.59 0.71 22.56
N VAL A 285 -5.85 1.38 23.45
CA VAL A 285 -4.49 0.96 23.83
C VAL A 285 -4.55 -0.41 24.53
N GLY A 286 -5.46 -0.57 25.49
CA GLY A 286 -5.68 -1.83 26.18
C GLY A 286 -6.05 -2.96 25.21
N ALA A 287 -6.87 -2.69 24.21
CA ALA A 287 -7.25 -3.68 23.19
C ALA A 287 -6.05 -4.09 22.32
N TYR A 288 -5.27 -3.13 21.80
CA TYR A 288 -4.06 -3.45 21.02
C TYR A 288 -3.05 -4.24 21.85
N VAL A 289 -2.77 -3.83 23.09
CA VAL A 289 -1.86 -4.53 24.00
C VAL A 289 -2.38 -5.94 24.32
N SER A 290 -3.67 -6.09 24.63
CA SER A 290 -4.25 -7.40 24.95
C SER A 290 -4.17 -8.35 23.75
N ILE A 291 -4.52 -7.88 22.55
CA ILE A 291 -4.44 -8.69 21.33
C ILE A 291 -2.99 -9.08 21.05
N PHE A 292 -2.05 -8.13 21.13
CA PHE A 292 -0.63 -8.39 20.96
C PHE A 292 -0.13 -9.45 21.96
N CYS A 293 -0.46 -9.32 23.24
CA CYS A 293 -0.08 -10.30 24.26
C CYS A 293 -0.68 -11.69 23.97
N LEU A 294 -1.94 -11.78 23.55
CA LEU A 294 -2.58 -13.06 23.22
C LEU A 294 -1.91 -13.77 22.04
N ILE A 295 -1.41 -13.03 21.06
CA ILE A 295 -0.71 -13.56 19.87
C ILE A 295 0.73 -13.99 20.24
N HIS A 296 1.46 -13.14 20.96
CA HIS A 296 2.87 -13.37 21.25
C HIS A 296 3.10 -14.34 22.42
N PHE A 297 2.14 -14.48 23.34
CA PHE A 297 2.21 -15.38 24.50
C PHE A 297 1.06 -16.40 24.49
N PRO A 298 1.02 -17.33 23.52
CA PRO A 298 -0.05 -18.31 23.43
C PRO A 298 -0.05 -19.26 24.63
N LEU A 299 -1.22 -19.55 25.21
CA LEU A 299 -1.32 -20.44 26.38
C LEU A 299 -1.06 -21.92 26.05
N LYS A 300 -1.06 -22.28 24.77
CA LYS A 300 -0.88 -23.65 24.28
C LYS A 300 0.23 -23.68 23.23
N GLY A 301 1.01 -24.76 23.25
CA GLY A 301 1.88 -25.07 22.12
C GLY A 301 1.05 -25.55 20.92
N GLN A 302 1.60 -25.41 19.73
CA GLN A 302 0.97 -25.86 18.49
C GLN A 302 1.99 -26.47 17.55
N ILE A 303 1.54 -27.43 16.76
CA ILE A 303 2.29 -27.99 15.64
C ILE A 303 1.47 -27.67 14.39
N SER A 304 2.05 -26.91 13.48
CA SER A 304 1.41 -26.46 12.25
C SER A 304 2.11 -27.06 11.05
N PHE A 305 1.38 -27.87 10.29
CA PHE A 305 1.82 -28.36 8.99
C PHE A 305 1.51 -27.29 7.95
N ILE A 306 2.56 -26.68 7.37
CA ILE A 306 2.44 -25.61 6.39
C ILE A 306 2.39 -26.25 5.01
N ASP A 307 1.29 -26.04 4.28
CA ASP A 307 1.18 -26.45 2.89
C ASP A 307 2.03 -25.53 1.99
N VAL A 308 3.27 -25.93 1.80
CA VAL A 308 4.26 -25.29 0.93
C VAL A 308 4.18 -25.78 -0.52
N GLY A 309 3.21 -26.65 -0.84
CA GLY A 309 2.97 -27.22 -2.16
C GLY A 309 3.87 -28.41 -2.53
N GLN A 310 5.19 -28.32 -2.36
CA GLN A 310 6.10 -29.46 -2.56
C GLN A 310 7.12 -29.57 -1.42
N GLY A 311 7.22 -30.77 -0.83
CA GLY A 311 8.03 -31.05 0.37
C GLY A 311 7.25 -30.86 1.67
N ASP A 312 7.92 -31.08 2.79
CA ASP A 312 7.36 -30.90 4.12
C ASP A 312 7.74 -29.51 4.66
N SER A 313 6.85 -28.89 5.44
CA SER A 313 7.24 -27.77 6.30
C SER A 313 6.39 -27.79 7.57
N ILE A 314 7.05 -27.95 8.71
CA ILE A 314 6.39 -28.14 10.00
C ILE A 314 6.89 -27.06 10.96
N LEU A 315 5.99 -26.22 11.45
CA LEU A 315 6.27 -25.24 12.46
C LEU A 315 5.83 -25.76 13.83
N ILE A 316 6.75 -25.80 14.79
CA ILE A 316 6.47 -26.15 16.18
C ILE A 316 6.60 -24.88 17.02
N THR A 317 5.57 -24.55 17.80
CA THR A 317 5.64 -23.44 18.75
C THR A 317 5.29 -23.88 20.15
N THR A 318 6.05 -23.45 21.16
CA THR A 318 5.78 -23.75 22.58
C THR A 318 4.79 -22.74 23.18
N PRO A 319 4.12 -23.06 24.30
CA PRO A 319 3.32 -22.07 25.03
C PRO A 319 4.19 -20.98 25.69
N LEU A 320 3.55 -19.87 26.07
CA LEU A 320 4.07 -18.73 26.84
C LEU A 320 5.24 -18.01 26.18
N HIS A 321 6.49 -18.26 26.61
CA HIS A 321 7.70 -17.65 26.04
C HIS A 321 8.03 -18.11 24.61
N ARG A 322 7.01 -18.65 23.93
CA ARG A 322 6.94 -19.12 22.55
C ARG A 322 8.29 -19.28 21.87
N LYS A 323 8.88 -20.47 22.04
CA LYS A 323 9.96 -20.92 21.18
C LYS A 323 9.40 -21.40 19.86
N THR A 324 10.07 -21.10 18.76
CA THR A 324 9.63 -21.35 17.39
C THR A 324 10.68 -22.17 16.64
N TYR A 325 10.31 -23.39 16.25
CA TYR A 325 11.18 -24.29 15.51
C TYR A 325 10.54 -24.62 14.17
N LEU A 326 11.29 -24.43 13.09
CA LEU A 326 10.85 -24.80 11.75
C LEU A 326 11.60 -26.06 11.30
N ILE A 327 10.86 -27.12 10.99
CA ILE A 327 11.40 -28.35 10.45
C ILE A 327 11.05 -28.39 8.97
N ASP A 328 12.08 -28.34 8.13
CA ASP A 328 12.01 -28.28 6.69
C ASP A 328 11.27 -27.02 6.18
N THR A 329 11.66 -26.55 5.01
CA THR A 329 11.11 -25.31 4.41
C THR A 329 10.25 -25.57 3.18
N GLY A 330 10.14 -26.84 2.79
CA GLY A 330 9.71 -27.24 1.45
C GLY A 330 10.57 -26.63 0.35
N GLY A 331 10.26 -26.98 -0.89
CA GLY A 331 10.84 -26.33 -2.05
C GLY A 331 10.79 -27.16 -3.32
N LYS A 332 10.55 -26.47 -4.43
CA LYS A 332 10.97 -26.92 -5.76
C LYS A 332 12.42 -26.50 -6.01
N LEU A 333 13.26 -27.45 -6.40
CA LEU A 333 14.47 -27.15 -7.16
C LEU A 333 14.01 -26.49 -8.48
N ASN A 334 14.40 -25.23 -8.70
CA ASN A 334 14.09 -24.52 -9.93
C ASN A 334 14.87 -25.14 -11.11
N PHE A 335 14.36 -26.20 -11.71
CA PHE A 335 14.85 -26.70 -13.00
C PHE A 335 14.27 -25.84 -14.13
N GLY A 336 14.90 -24.68 -14.40
CA GLY A 336 14.55 -23.85 -15.57
C GLY A 336 15.04 -22.39 -15.52
N LYS A 337 15.19 -21.76 -16.70
CA LYS A 337 15.69 -20.37 -16.87
C LYS A 337 14.76 -19.26 -16.34
N LYS A 338 13.53 -19.57 -15.89
CA LYS A 338 12.63 -18.59 -15.26
C LYS A 338 12.75 -18.69 -13.74
N LYS A 339 13.33 -17.66 -13.11
CA LYS A 339 13.33 -17.49 -11.65
C LYS A 339 11.88 -17.30 -11.18
N SER A 340 11.19 -18.40 -10.85
CA SER A 340 9.94 -18.33 -10.08
C SER A 340 10.26 -17.85 -8.67
N GLU A 341 9.34 -17.09 -8.06
CA GLU A 341 9.46 -16.75 -6.65
C GLU A 341 9.60 -18.00 -5.79
N PRO A 342 10.50 -17.97 -4.78
CA PRO A 342 10.53 -19.00 -3.77
C PRO A 342 9.18 -19.11 -3.07
N GLN A 343 8.64 -20.31 -2.95
CA GLN A 343 7.39 -20.58 -2.20
C GLN A 343 7.47 -20.07 -0.76
N LEU A 344 8.67 -20.08 -0.17
CA LEU A 344 8.99 -19.50 1.14
C LEU A 344 8.45 -18.07 1.30
N ASN A 345 8.66 -17.20 0.30
CA ASN A 345 8.25 -15.79 0.38
C ASN A 345 6.75 -15.59 0.20
N ARG A 346 6.05 -16.57 -0.40
CA ARG A 346 4.60 -16.48 -0.68
C ARG A 346 3.74 -17.13 0.38
N ILE A 347 4.26 -18.15 1.07
CA ILE A 347 3.49 -18.99 1.99
C ILE A 347 4.08 -18.90 3.40
N THR A 348 5.30 -19.39 3.59
CA THR A 348 5.90 -19.57 4.92
C THR A 348 6.12 -18.24 5.64
N ILE A 349 6.75 -17.25 5.00
CA ILE A 349 7.02 -15.95 5.64
C ILE A 349 5.71 -15.23 6.01
N PRO A 350 4.71 -15.07 5.11
CA PRO A 350 3.42 -14.51 5.49
C PRO A 350 2.71 -15.28 6.60
N PHE A 351 2.82 -16.61 6.64
CA PHE A 351 2.25 -17.43 7.70
C PHE A 351 2.91 -17.18 9.06
N LEU A 352 4.25 -17.08 9.11
CA LEU A 352 4.98 -16.72 10.33
C LEU A 352 4.55 -15.33 10.83
N TYR A 353 4.48 -14.34 9.93
CA TYR A 353 4.02 -13.00 10.31
C TYR A 353 2.57 -13.00 10.76
N ALA A 354 1.67 -13.76 10.14
CA ALA A 354 0.28 -13.90 10.58
C ALA A 354 0.20 -14.48 12.00
N GLN A 355 1.13 -15.36 12.35
CA GLN A 355 1.25 -15.93 13.67
C GLN A 355 1.93 -14.98 14.68
N GLY A 356 2.41 -13.80 14.29
CA GLY A 356 3.18 -12.91 15.16
C GLY A 356 4.62 -13.36 15.39
N ILE A 357 5.15 -14.23 14.52
CA ILE A 357 6.53 -14.74 14.60
C ILE A 357 7.42 -13.92 13.68
N ASP A 358 8.44 -13.29 14.23
CA ASP A 358 9.47 -12.53 13.50
C ASP A 358 10.85 -13.19 13.51
N HIS A 359 11.09 -14.13 14.42
CA HIS A 359 12.32 -14.91 14.51
C HIS A 359 12.04 -16.39 14.75
N LEU A 360 13.00 -17.23 14.36
CA LEU A 360 13.00 -18.68 14.61
C LEU A 360 14.14 -19.01 15.57
N ASP A 361 13.85 -19.73 16.65
CA ASP A 361 14.86 -20.24 17.58
C ASP A 361 15.72 -21.35 16.98
N GLY A 362 15.16 -22.08 16.01
CA GLY A 362 15.89 -23.10 15.29
C GLY A 362 15.23 -23.50 13.98
N VAL A 363 16.07 -23.84 13.01
CA VAL A 363 15.66 -24.41 11.73
C VAL A 363 16.34 -25.75 11.57
N PHE A 364 15.55 -26.80 11.36
CA PHE A 364 16.04 -28.17 11.16
C PHE A 364 15.76 -28.61 9.74
N PHE A 365 16.78 -29.07 9.03
CA PHE A 365 16.63 -29.63 7.70
C PHE A 365 16.68 -31.15 7.77
N LYS A 366 15.76 -31.85 7.11
CA LYS A 366 15.90 -33.28 6.86
C LYS A 366 17.08 -33.46 5.90
N SER A 367 18.17 -34.06 6.38
CA SER A 367 19.23 -34.54 5.49
C SER A 367 18.70 -35.74 4.70
N SER A 368 18.22 -35.51 3.48
CA SER A 368 18.28 -36.56 2.46
C SER A 368 19.72 -36.58 1.95
N GLY A 369 20.48 -37.62 2.29
CA GLY A 369 21.90 -37.72 2.01
C GLY A 369 22.30 -37.24 0.61
N CYS A 370 22.99 -36.10 0.56
CA CYS A 370 23.87 -35.78 -0.56
C CYS A 370 25.10 -35.10 0.04
N ARG A 371 26.24 -35.70 -0.25
CA ARG A 371 27.55 -35.38 0.31
C ARG A 371 27.89 -33.90 0.21
N SER A 372 28.52 -33.44 1.28
CA SER A 372 29.45 -32.33 1.35
C SER A 372 30.25 -32.17 0.07
N TYR A 373 30.13 -31.02 -0.59
CA TYR A 373 31.25 -30.35 -1.22
C TYR A 373 31.11 -28.86 -0.89
N TRP A 374 32.17 -28.37 -0.25
CA TRP A 374 32.33 -27.06 0.37
C TRP A 374 32.06 -25.88 -0.56
#